data_AF-A0A941G8C2-F1
#
_entry.id   AF-A0A941G8C2-F1
#
_cell.length_a   1.000
_cell.length_b   1.000
_cell.length_c   1.000
_cell.angle_alpha   90.00
_cell.angle_beta   90.00
_cell.angle_gamma   90.00
#
_symmetry.space_group_name_H-M   'P 1'
#
loop_
_entity.id
_entity.type
_entity.pdbx_description
1 polymer ?
#
loop_
_entity_poly.entity_id
_entity_poly.type
_entity_poly.pdbx_seq_one_letter_code
_entity_poly.pdbx_strand_id
1 'polypeptide(L)'
;MPIIELKLTGPASEQQAMEKLWLDVKRVAGQSEIFEGTEGLPAQISRELQNRQFSLTLSEQFTSGLLALQLSRAGAPLLACEVVPSQEETLAQTAHWIT
;
A
#
# COMPACT_ATOMS: atom_id res chain seq x y z
N MET A 1 -2.49 -2.65 -15.66
CA MET A 1 -2.88 -1.22 -15.72
C MET A 1 -1.73 -0.42 -15.13
N PRO A 2 -1.19 0.61 -15.82
CA PRO A 2 -0.07 1.37 -15.28
C PRO A 2 -0.52 2.20 -14.05
N ILE A 3 0.33 2.26 -13.03
CA ILE A 3 0.17 3.18 -11.91
C ILE A 3 0.88 4.48 -12.29
N ILE A 4 0.23 5.62 -12.05
CA ILE A 4 0.80 6.95 -12.31
C ILE A 4 0.80 7.79 -11.03
N GLU A 5 1.80 8.64 -10.88
CA GLU A 5 1.86 9.65 -9.81
C GLU A 5 1.43 11.01 -10.38
N LEU A 6 0.47 11.67 -9.73
CA LEU A 6 0.10 13.05 -10.03
C LEU A 6 0.70 13.95 -8.96
N LYS A 7 1.47 14.97 -9.37
CA LYS A 7 2.14 15.91 -8.47
C LYS A 7 1.80 17.34 -8.84
N LEU A 8 1.28 18.09 -7.88
CA LEU A 8 1.06 19.52 -8.01
C LEU A 8 2.16 20.29 -7.26
N THR A 9 2.94 21.07 -8.00
CA THR A 9 4.07 21.84 -7.47
C THR A 9 3.90 23.31 -7.84
N GLY A 10 4.22 24.22 -6.93
CA GLY A 10 4.18 25.67 -7.16
C GLY A 10 4.88 26.45 -6.05
N PRO A 11 4.94 27.79 -6.15
CA PRO A 11 5.53 28.64 -5.12
C PRO A 11 4.78 28.52 -3.79
N ALA A 12 5.49 28.58 -2.67
CA ALA A 12 4.88 28.52 -1.34
C ALA A 12 3.83 29.63 -1.09
N SER A 13 4.01 30.81 -1.72
CA SER A 13 3.05 31.91 -1.66
C SER A 13 1.68 31.57 -2.26
N GLU A 14 1.62 30.56 -3.14
CA GLU A 14 0.40 30.13 -3.84
C GLU A 14 -0.21 28.85 -3.23
N GLN A 15 0.21 28.45 -2.03
CA GLN A 15 -0.24 27.20 -1.39
C GLN A 15 -1.77 27.05 -1.38
N GLN A 16 -2.51 28.10 -0.99
CA GLN A 16 -3.98 28.05 -0.95
C GLN A 16 -4.60 27.86 -2.34
N ALA A 17 -4.02 28.49 -3.37
CA ALA A 17 -4.47 28.32 -4.75
C ALA A 17 -4.18 26.89 -5.24
N MET A 18 -3.03 26.34 -4.88
CA MET A 18 -2.67 24.95 -5.17
C MET A 18 -3.60 23.95 -4.47
N GLU A 19 -3.89 24.12 -3.19
CA GLU A 19 -4.81 23.26 -2.44
C GLU A 19 -6.21 23.26 -3.08
N LYS A 20 -6.67 24.42 -3.55
CA LYS A 20 -7.94 24.53 -4.27
C LYS A 20 -7.90 23.78 -5.61
N LEU A 21 -6.82 23.96 -6.39
CA LEU A 21 -6.64 23.25 -7.66
C LEU A 21 -6.51 21.74 -7.47
N TRP A 22 -5.94 21.31 -6.34
CA TRP A 22 -5.78 19.89 -6.02
C TRP A 22 -7.12 19.15 -5.94
N LEU A 23 -8.19 19.81 -5.46
CA LEU A 23 -9.54 19.24 -5.48
C LEU A 23 -10.01 18.88 -6.89
N ASP A 24 -9.64 19.66 -7.90
CA ASP A 24 -9.93 19.34 -9.30
C ASP A 24 -9.09 18.17 -9.82
N VAL A 25 -7.82 18.10 -9.43
CA VAL A 25 -6.96 16.94 -9.77
C VAL A 25 -7.55 15.65 -9.20
N LYS A 26 -7.95 15.67 -7.93
CA LYS A 26 -8.63 14.53 -7.27
C LYS A 26 -9.91 14.14 -7.99
N ARG A 27 -10.74 15.13 -8.38
CA ARG A 27 -11.97 14.89 -9.13
C ARG A 27 -11.71 14.18 -10.46
N VAL A 28 -10.63 14.52 -11.17
CA VAL A 28 -10.25 13.88 -12.43
C VAL A 28 -9.67 12.48 -12.21
N ALA A 29 -8.86 12.27 -11.17
CA ALA A 29 -8.35 10.95 -10.81
C ALA A 29 -9.50 9.99 -10.43
N GLY A 30 -10.50 10.49 -9.71
CA GLY A 30 -11.73 9.78 -9.36
C GLY A 30 -11.43 8.44 -8.70
N GLN A 31 -12.01 7.37 -9.25
CA GLN A 31 -11.84 6.01 -8.73
C GLN A 31 -10.43 5.41 -8.96
N SER A 32 -9.55 6.13 -9.65
CA SER A 32 -8.16 5.70 -9.87
C SER A 32 -7.23 6.10 -8.72
N GLU A 33 -7.70 6.91 -7.76
CA GLU A 33 -6.93 7.28 -6.58
C GLU A 33 -6.72 6.05 -5.67
N ILE A 34 -5.45 5.64 -5.51
CA ILE A 34 -5.08 4.57 -4.59
C ILE A 34 -4.75 5.14 -3.22
N PHE A 35 -3.94 6.20 -3.19
CA PHE A 35 -3.58 6.95 -1.98
C PHE A 35 -3.11 8.35 -2.34
N GLU A 36 -3.11 9.24 -1.33
CA GLU A 36 -2.63 10.62 -1.43
C GLU A 36 -1.61 10.89 -0.31
N GLY A 37 -0.71 11.83 -0.55
CA GLY A 37 0.21 12.39 0.44
C GLY A 37 1.66 12.13 0.12
N THR A 38 2.53 12.46 1.07
CA THR A 38 3.98 12.26 0.97
C THR A 38 4.44 10.92 1.54
N GLU A 39 3.55 10.22 2.25
CA GLU A 39 3.81 8.90 2.80
C GLU A 39 3.56 7.83 1.73
N GLY A 40 4.51 6.90 1.60
CA GLY A 40 4.34 5.75 0.72
C GLY A 40 3.26 4.79 1.22
N LEU A 41 2.67 4.04 0.29
CA LEU A 41 1.63 3.05 0.57
C LEU A 41 1.97 2.07 1.72
N PRO A 42 3.19 1.52 1.86
CA PRO A 42 3.51 0.64 2.99
C PRO A 42 3.32 1.28 4.36
N ALA A 43 3.64 2.56 4.51
CA ALA A 43 3.46 3.29 5.77
C ALA A 43 1.97 3.51 6.07
N GLN A 44 1.16 3.81 5.05
CA GLN A 44 -0.28 3.96 5.21
C GLN A 44 -0.95 2.63 5.61
N ILE A 45 -0.56 1.53 4.98
CA ILE A 45 -1.04 0.18 5.35
C ILE A 45 -0.65 -0.16 6.79
N SER A 46 0.61 0.08 7.17
CA SER A 46 1.12 -0.15 8.52
C SER A 46 0.28 0.58 9.57
N ARG A 47 0.05 1.89 9.36
CA ARG A 47 -0.80 2.72 10.22
C ARG A 47 -2.22 2.17 10.32
N GLU A 48 -2.84 1.82 9.19
CA GLU A 48 -4.21 1.33 9.19
C GLU A 48 -4.35 -0.02 9.92
N LEU A 49 -3.41 -0.95 9.72
CA LEU A 49 -3.38 -2.21 10.45
C LEU A 49 -3.26 -1.99 11.96
N GLN A 50 -2.36 -1.10 12.39
CA GLN A 50 -2.14 -0.78 13.80
C GLN A 50 -3.38 -0.12 14.44
N ASN A 51 -3.98 0.85 13.76
CA ASN A 51 -5.20 1.53 14.22
C ASN A 51 -6.35 0.56 14.44
N ARG A 52 -6.45 -0.47 13.59
CA ARG A 52 -7.48 -1.52 13.67
C ARG A 52 -7.07 -2.72 14.52
N GLN A 53 -5.87 -2.69 15.12
CA GLN A 53 -5.30 -3.79 15.91
C GLN A 53 -5.24 -5.12 15.14
N PHE A 54 -4.96 -5.06 13.84
CA PHE A 54 -4.78 -6.24 13.00
C PHE A 54 -3.30 -6.58 12.82
N SER A 55 -3.04 -7.86 12.64
CA SER A 55 -1.73 -8.38 12.23
C SER A 55 -1.86 -9.08 10.89
N LEU A 56 -0.74 -9.17 10.15
CA LEU A 56 -0.71 -9.70 8.80
C LEU A 56 0.23 -10.89 8.71
N THR A 57 -0.24 -11.97 8.08
CA THR A 57 0.61 -13.10 7.65
C THR A 57 0.75 -13.07 6.14
N LEU A 58 1.96 -13.31 5.64
CA LEU A 58 2.29 -13.27 4.21
C LEU A 58 2.86 -14.61 3.75
N SER A 59 2.39 -15.08 2.60
CA SER A 59 2.97 -16.20 1.86
C SER A 59 3.26 -15.72 0.44
N GLU A 60 4.53 -15.75 0.04
CA GLU A 60 5.01 -15.15 -1.21
C GLU A 60 5.70 -16.20 -2.09
N GLN A 61 5.33 -16.28 -3.37
CA GLN A 61 6.11 -16.99 -4.39
C GLN A 61 6.80 -16.00 -5.33
N PHE A 62 5.98 -15.32 -6.16
CA PHE A 62 6.45 -14.46 -7.24
C PHE A 62 7.27 -13.27 -6.74
N THR A 63 6.81 -12.61 -5.69
CA THR A 63 7.49 -11.44 -5.11
C THR A 63 8.70 -11.81 -4.27
N SER A 64 8.89 -13.11 -3.94
CA SER A 64 10.07 -13.64 -3.27
C SER A 64 10.49 -12.86 -2.01
N GLY A 65 9.51 -12.43 -1.20
CA GLY A 65 9.74 -11.71 0.05
C GLY A 65 9.82 -10.19 -0.08
N LEU A 66 9.66 -9.63 -1.30
CA LEU A 66 9.70 -8.19 -1.51
C LEU A 66 8.57 -7.47 -0.75
N LEU A 67 7.37 -8.06 -0.67
CA LEU A 67 6.26 -7.43 0.04
C LEU A 67 6.52 -7.41 1.55
N ALA A 68 6.93 -8.55 2.12
CA ALA A 68 7.33 -8.64 3.52
C ALA A 68 8.44 -7.63 3.85
N LEU A 69 9.46 -7.49 3.00
CA LEU A 69 10.54 -6.52 3.19
C LEU A 69 10.04 -5.07 3.24
N GLN A 70 9.18 -4.68 2.29
CA GLN A 70 8.65 -3.30 2.23
C GLN A 70 7.77 -2.98 3.43
N LEU A 71 6.88 -3.90 3.80
CA LEU A 71 5.97 -3.73 4.94
C LEU A 71 6.73 -3.76 6.28
N SER A 72 7.74 -4.62 6.42
CA SER A 72 8.61 -4.68 7.60
C SER A 72 9.38 -3.36 7.80
N ARG A 73 9.94 -2.78 6.72
CA ARG A 73 10.61 -1.47 6.78
C ARG A 73 9.68 -0.34 7.19
N ALA A 74 8.40 -0.45 6.86
CA ALA A 74 7.36 0.48 7.27
C ALA A 74 6.76 0.19 8.67
N GLY A 75 7.31 -0.80 9.39
CA GLY A 75 6.85 -1.16 10.74
C GLY A 75 5.47 -1.83 10.78
N ALA A 76 5.04 -2.46 9.69
CA ALA A 76 3.76 -3.16 9.68
C ALA A 76 3.75 -4.31 10.69
N PRO A 77 2.61 -4.61 11.35
CA PRO A 77 2.49 -5.68 12.34
C PRO A 77 2.44 -7.06 11.66
N LEU A 78 3.58 -7.51 11.13
CA LEU A 78 3.73 -8.82 10.48
C LEU A 78 3.87 -9.91 11.55
N LEU A 79 2.99 -10.93 11.50
CA LEU A 79 3.03 -12.07 12.42
C LEU A 79 3.95 -13.19 11.90
N ALA A 80 3.80 -13.54 10.63
CA ALA A 80 4.62 -14.53 9.96
C ALA A 80 4.76 -14.17 8.47
N CYS A 81 5.92 -14.46 7.89
CA CYS A 81 6.19 -14.28 6.47
C CYS A 81 6.96 -15.49 5.96
N GLU A 82 6.48 -16.10 4.88
CA GLU A 82 7.15 -17.21 4.22
C GLU A 82 7.35 -16.91 2.72
N VAL A 83 8.46 -17.41 2.19
CA VAL A 83 8.71 -17.46 0.75
C VAL A 83 8.64 -18.93 0.34
N VAL A 84 7.62 -19.29 -0.43
CA VAL A 84 7.38 -20.68 -0.84
C VAL A 84 7.90 -20.92 -2.27
N PRO A 85 8.32 -22.15 -2.60
CA PRO A 85 8.74 -22.50 -3.95
C PRO A 85 7.63 -22.26 -4.98
N SER A 86 8.00 -21.99 -6.23
CA SER A 86 7.03 -21.81 -7.31
C SER A 86 6.21 -23.07 -7.53
N GLN A 87 4.88 -22.96 -7.37
CA GLN A 87 3.91 -24.03 -7.55
C GLN A 87 2.54 -23.44 -7.93
N GLU A 88 1.68 -24.22 -8.59
CA GLU A 88 0.29 -23.82 -8.77
C GLU A 88 -0.42 -23.77 -7.41
N GLU A 89 -1.08 -22.64 -7.12
CA GLU A 89 -1.83 -22.43 -5.89
C GLU A 89 -3.31 -22.21 -6.15
N THR A 90 -4.14 -22.75 -5.25
CA THR A 90 -5.55 -22.39 -5.11
C THR A 90 -5.76 -21.65 -3.80
N LEU A 91 -6.75 -20.75 -3.74
CA LEU A 91 -7.09 -20.01 -2.51
C LEU A 91 -7.38 -20.93 -1.31
N ALA A 92 -7.92 -22.12 -1.55
CA ALA A 92 -8.21 -23.08 -0.49
C ALA A 92 -6.94 -23.66 0.16
N GLN A 93 -5.86 -23.84 -0.62
CA GLN A 93 -4.59 -24.37 -0.10
C GLN A 93 -3.81 -23.33 0.70
N THR A 94 -3.88 -22.05 0.33
CA THR A 94 -3.16 -20.97 1.02
C THR A 94 -3.83 -20.52 2.32
N ALA A 95 -5.12 -20.82 2.51
CA ALA A 95 -5.87 -20.52 3.73
C ALA A 95 -5.64 -21.51 4.90
N HIS A 96 -4.72 -22.47 4.78
CA HIS A 96 -4.51 -23.55 5.77
C HIS A 96 -4.10 -23.04 7.17
N TRP A 97 -3.68 -21.79 7.29
CA TRP A 97 -3.23 -21.18 8.55
C TRP A 97 -4.37 -20.62 9.44
N ILE A 98 -5.65 -20.75 9.05
CA ILE A 98 -6.81 -20.28 9.85
C ILE A 98 -7.36 -21.40 10.75
N THR A 99 -6.51 -22.01 11.59
CA THR A 99 -6.98 -22.99 12.60
C THR A 99 -6.75 -22.48 14.01
#